data_AF-A0A7V0S6Q4-F1
#
_entry.id   AF-A0A7V0S6Q4-F1
#
_cell.length_a   1.000
_cell.length_b   1.000
_cell.length_c   1.000
_cell.angle_alpha   90.00
_cell.angle_beta   90.00
_cell.angle_gamma   90.00
#
_symmetry.space_group_name_H-M   'P 1'
#
loop_
_entity.id
_entity.type
_entity.pdbx_description
1 polymer ?
#
loop_
_entity_poly.entity_id
_entity_poly.type
_entity_poly.pdbx_seq_one_letter_code
_entity_poly.pdbx_strand_id
1 'polypeptide(L)' 'MESSVTVSILQVQFPNNPLNEFDIPKFRGAISRQFPNYELIHNHLNDGKLRYKYPLIQFKTLKKIPTIVGIGEGMNIL' A
#
# COMPACT_ATOMS: atom_id res chain seq x y z
N MET A 1 1.35 -5.68 -31.98
CA MET A 1 1.99 -4.43 -31.57
C MET A 1 2.08 -4.50 -30.05
N GLU A 2 3.24 -4.87 -29.50
CA GLU A 2 3.42 -4.93 -28.04
C GLU A 2 3.56 -3.51 -27.51
N SER A 3 2.54 -3.04 -26.81
CA SER A 3 2.59 -1.76 -26.11
C SER A 3 3.34 -1.97 -24.79
N SER A 4 4.57 -1.47 -24.69
CA SER A 4 5.31 -1.45 -23.43
C SER A 4 4.81 -0.30 -22.55
N VAL A 5 4.32 -0.60 -21.35
CA VAL A 5 3.93 0.39 -20.34
C VAL A 5 5.01 0.43 -19.25
N THR A 6 5.56 1.62 -19.00
CA THR A 6 6.49 1.84 -17.88
C THR A 6 5.70 2.25 -16.64
N VAL A 7 5.97 1.59 -15.51
CA VAL A 7 5.31 1.89 -14.23
C VAL A 7 6.38 2.16 -13.18
N SER A 8 6.34 3.35 -12.59
CA SER A 8 7.20 3.72 -11.47
C SER A 8 6.65 3.16 -10.17
N ILE A 9 7.54 2.55 -9.37
CA ILE A 9 7.19 1.89 -8.11
C ILE A 9 8.21 2.30 -7.04
N LEU A 10 7.73 2.59 -5.83
CA LEU A 10 8.52 2.76 -4.61
C LEU A 10 8.21 1.63 -3.64
N GLN A 11 9.23 1.06 -3.01
CA GLN A 11 9.09 -0.05 -2.08
C GLN A 11 9.76 0.29 -0.74
N VAL A 12 8.96 0.24 0.33
CA VAL A 12 9.43 0.42 1.72
C VAL A 12 9.38 -0.94 2.42
N GLN A 13 10.50 -1.39 2.99
CA GLN A 13 10.63 -2.70 3.61
C GLN A 13 11.03 -2.61 5.09
N PHE A 14 10.49 -3.54 5.89
CA PHE A 14 10.76 -3.64 7.32
C PHE A 14 11.46 -4.99 7.64
N PRO A 15 12.76 -5.15 7.30
CA PRO A 15 13.44 -6.44 7.33
C PRO A 15 13.54 -7.06 8.73
N ASN A 16 13.58 -6.24 9.78
CA ASN A 16 13.75 -6.68 11.16
C ASN A 16 12.42 -7.03 11.86
N ASN A 17 11.30 -7.02 11.14
CA ASN A 17 9.96 -7.23 11.68
C ASN A 17 9.20 -8.25 10.83
N PRO A 18 9.60 -9.53 10.77
CA PRO A 18 8.95 -10.49 9.89
C PRO A 18 7.46 -10.67 10.25
N LEU A 19 6.60 -10.70 9.23
CA LEU A 19 5.17 -10.95 9.39
C LEU A 19 4.70 -12.07 8.48
N ASN A 20 3.73 -12.85 8.95
CA ASN A 20 3.03 -13.82 8.11
C ASN A 20 2.00 -13.09 7.23
N GLU A 21 1.61 -13.72 6.12
CA GLU A 21 0.62 -13.16 5.18
C GLU A 21 -0.73 -12.86 5.86
N PHE A 22 -1.12 -13.71 6.83
CA PHE A 22 -2.33 -13.52 7.63
C PHE A 22 -2.32 -12.23 8.48
N ASP A 23 -1.14 -11.67 8.78
CA ASP A 23 -1.01 -10.45 9.57
C ASP A 23 -1.09 -9.16 8.73
N ILE A 24 -1.16 -9.26 7.39
CA ILE A 24 -1.25 -8.10 6.50
C ILE A 24 -2.44 -7.19 6.78
N PRO A 25 -3.66 -7.69 7.06
CA PRO A 25 -4.77 -6.81 7.45
C PRO A 25 -4.48 -6.01 8.72
N LYS A 26 -3.75 -6.59 9.68
CA LYS A 26 -3.33 -5.91 10.92
C LYS A 26 -2.27 -4.86 10.63
N PHE A 27 -1.28 -5.20 9.81
CA PHE A 27 -0.24 -4.27 9.37
C PHE A 27 -0.84 -3.05 8.66
N ARG A 28 -1.73 -3.27 7.69
CA ARG A 28 -2.49 -2.21 7.03
C ARG A 28 -3.26 -1.38 8.05
N GLY A 29 -4.04 -2.01 8.92
CA GLY A 29 -4.84 -1.31 9.92
C GLY A 29 -4.01 -0.44 10.87
N ALA A 30 -2.81 -0.91 11.28
CA ALA A 30 -1.90 -0.17 12.14
C ALA A 30 -1.33 1.08 11.46
N ILE A 31 -0.96 1.00 10.19
CA ILE A 31 -0.46 2.14 9.41
C ILE A 31 -1.61 3.10 9.08
N SER A 32 -2.74 2.59 8.59
CA SER A 32 -3.95 3.37 8.34
C SER A 32 -4.32 4.23 9.54
N ARG A 33 -4.41 3.65 10.75
CA ARG A 33 -4.80 4.39 11.96
C ARG A 33 -3.85 5.56 12.29
N GLN A 34 -2.57 5.47 11.95
CA GLN A 34 -1.60 6.55 12.19
C GLN A 34 -1.71 7.70 11.18
N PHE A 35 -2.27 7.44 10.00
CA PHE A 35 -2.31 8.39 8.89
C PHE A 35 -3.75 8.62 8.38
N PRO A 36 -4.70 9.08 9.22
CA PRO A 36 -6.13 9.17 8.88
C PRO A 36 -6.43 10.12 7.70
N ASN A 37 -5.58 11.14 7.50
CA ASN A 37 -5.79 12.18 6.47
C ASN A 37 -5.30 11.75 5.07
N TYR A 38 -4.71 10.56 4.92
CA TYR A 38 -4.13 10.10 3.67
C TYR A 38 -5.02 9.07 2.98
N GLU A 39 -5.97 9.53 2.15
CA GLU A 39 -6.99 8.70 1.49
C GLU A 39 -6.41 7.48 0.75
N LEU A 40 -5.25 7.61 0.09
CA LEU A 40 -4.61 6.51 -0.65
C LEU A 40 -4.14 5.37 0.27
N ILE A 41 -3.85 5.64 1.55
CA ILE A 41 -3.47 4.64 2.55
C ILE A 41 -4.71 3.84 3.02
N HIS A 42 -5.88 4.49 3.09
CA HIS A 42 -7.13 3.89 3.55
C HIS A 42 -7.96 3.28 2.42
N ASN A 43 -7.77 3.75 1.20
CA ASN A 43 -8.61 3.46 0.04
C ASN A 43 -10.12 3.76 0.29
N HIS A 44 -10.40 4.76 1.12
CA HIS A 44 -11.75 5.28 1.38
C HIS A 44 -11.87 6.69 0.81
N LEU A 45 -13.05 7.04 0.33
CA LEU A 45 -13.42 8.40 -0.09
C LEU A 45 -13.85 9.22 1.14
N ASN A 46 -13.74 10.56 1.06
CA ASN A 46 -14.10 11.47 2.16
C ASN A 46 -15.55 11.35 2.65
N ASP A 47 -16.44 10.76 1.86
CA ASP A 47 -17.83 10.47 2.22
C ASP A 47 -18.03 9.09 2.87
N GLY A 48 -16.94 8.41 3.21
CA GLY A 48 -16.95 7.07 3.81
C GLY A 48 -17.20 5.94 2.81
N LYS A 49 -17.36 6.23 1.52
CA LYS A 49 -17.54 5.19 0.49
C LYS A 49 -16.21 4.54 0.12
N LEU A 50 -16.30 3.28 -0.34
CA LEU A 50 -15.15 2.55 -0.85
C LEU A 50 -14.69 3.14 -2.19
N ARG A 51 -13.38 3.32 -2.36
CA ARG A 51 -12.80 3.70 -3.65
C ARG A 51 -12.63 2.45 -4.52
N TYR A 52 -13.51 2.27 -5.50
CA TYR A 52 -13.42 1.19 -6.52
C TYR A 52 -12.38 1.52 -7.60
N LYS A 53 -11.13 1.75 -7.19
CA LYS A 53 -9.98 1.94 -8.08
C LYS A 53 -8.85 1.01 -7.65
N TYR A 54 -7.92 0.77 -8.56
CA TYR A 54 -6.72 0.00 -8.24
C TYR A 54 -5.94 0.69 -7.10
N PRO A 55 -5.58 -0.03 -6.02
CA PRO A 55 -4.89 0.56 -4.88
C PRO A 55 -3.46 0.93 -5.28
N LEU A 56 -3.18 2.23 -5.25
CA LEU A 56 -1.85 2.78 -5.55
C LEU A 56 -0.87 2.62 -4.38
N ILE A 57 -1.37 2.32 -3.19
CA ILE A 57 -0.58 1.92 -2.02
C ILE A 57 -1.04 0.52 -1.61
N GLN A 58 -0.09 -0.41 -1.52
CA GLN A 58 -0.37 -1.82 -1.23
C GLN A 58 0.48 -2.31 -0.06
N PHE A 59 -0.16 -3.02 0.86
CA PHE A 59 0.50 -3.68 1.98
C PHE A 59 0.68 -5.16 1.64
N LYS A 60 1.91 -5.65 1.69
CA LYS A 60 2.27 -7.03 1.34
C LYS A 60 3.34 -7.58 2.24
N THR A 61 3.48 -8.89 2.26
CA THR A 61 4.64 -9.59 2.80
C THR A 61 5.41 -10.15 1.61
N LEU A 62 6.67 -9.73 1.43
CA LEU A 62 7.55 -10.28 0.40
C LEU A 62 8.65 -11.08 1.10
N LYS A 63 8.67 -12.41 0.91
CA LYS A 63 9.63 -13.31 1.59
C LYS A 63 9.64 -13.12 3.12
N LYS A 64 8.46 -13.07 3.74
CA LYS A 64 8.24 -12.77 5.18
C LYS A 64 8.59 -11.34 5.63
N ILE A 65 9.06 -10.47 4.73
CA ILE A 65 9.36 -9.07 5.04
C ILE A 65 8.13 -8.20 4.75
N PRO A 66 7.55 -7.51 5.75
CA PRO A 66 6.49 -6.55 5.52
C PRO A 66 6.98 -5.47 4.58
N THR A 67 6.16 -5.15 3.60
CA THR A 67 6.50 -4.27 2.50
C THR A 67 5.29 -3.39 2.17
N ILE A 68 5.53 -2.09 2.03
CA ILE A 68 4.56 -1.14 1.47
C ILE A 68 5.03 -0.78 0.06
N VAL A 69 4.14 -0.90 -0.90
CA VAL A 69 4.41 -0.61 -2.31
C VAL A 69 3.57 0.58 -2.75
N GLY A 70 4.22 1.66 -3.18
CA GLY A 70 3.60 2.83 -3.80
C GLY A 70 3.78 2.77 -5.31
N ILE A 71 2.72 3.04 -6.07
CA ILE A 71 2.69 2.98 -7.53
C ILE A 71 2.26 4.34 -8.07
N GLY A 72 3.05 4.93 -8.97
CA GLY A 72 2.77 6.25 -9.53
C GLY A 72 2.55 7.30 -8.45
N GLU A 73 1.37 7.91 -8.39
CA GLU A 73 1.01 8.90 -7.36
C GLU A 73 1.12 8.37 -5.92
N GLY A 74 0.92 7.06 -5.71
CA GLY A 74 1.08 6.43 -4.41
C GLY A 74 2.50 6.51 -3.86
N MET A 75 3.50 6.74 -4.72
CA MET A 75 4.89 6.96 -4.31
C MET A 75 5.09 8.29 -3.59
N ASN A 76 4.33 9.33 -3.94
CA ASN A 76 4.49 10.67 -3.34
C ASN A 76 3.95 10.77 -1.90
N ILE A 77 3.25 9.72 -1.45
CA ILE A 77 2.67 9.63 -0.11
C ILE A 77 3.57 8.81 0.84
N LEU A 78 4.40 7.91 0.31
CA LEU A 78 5.28 7.03 1.07
C LEU A 78 6.67 7.67 1.28
#